data_AF-A0A924MRL6-F1
#
_entry.id   AF-A0A924MRL6-F1
#
_cell.length_a   1.000
_cell.length_b   1.000
_cell.length_c   1.000
_cell.angle_alpha   90.00
_cell.angle_beta   90.00
_cell.angle_gamma   90.00
#
_symmetry.space_group_name_H-M   'P 1'
#
loop_
_entity.id
_entity.type
_entity.pdbx_description
1 polymer ?
#
loop_
_entity_poly.entity_id
_entity_poly.type
_entity_poly.pdbx_seq_one_letter_code
_entity_poly.pdbx_strand_id
1 'polypeptide(L)'
;MPSATACVGGTRKAGLDLLRGTMTLLVLLHHTAITYGAIGGWYYREVKPGPSLPGTLLVLFCTTNQAFFMGLFFLLAGYFTPSAIARKGSWRYLADRGLRLGLPLLLFGWILGPATIALAETSRGQPFGATLARL
;
A
#
# COMPACT_ATOMS: atom_id res chain seq x y z
N MET A 1 -16.62 -45.48 18.89
CA MET A 1 -17.22 -44.40 18.09
C MET A 1 -16.35 -43.16 18.25
N PRO A 2 -15.73 -42.61 17.19
CA PRO A 2 -14.93 -41.41 17.33
C PRO A 2 -15.85 -40.18 17.35
N SER A 3 -15.84 -39.46 18.47
CA SER A 3 -16.55 -38.19 18.66
C SER A 3 -15.97 -37.12 17.74
N ALA A 4 -16.78 -36.61 16.81
CA ALA A 4 -16.41 -35.49 15.96
C ALA A 4 -16.18 -34.24 16.83
N THR A 5 -14.93 -33.81 16.91
CA THR A 5 -14.56 -32.53 17.52
C THR A 5 -15.02 -31.42 16.59
N ALA A 6 -16.16 -30.80 16.90
CA ALA A 6 -16.60 -29.60 16.20
C ALA A 6 -15.60 -28.47 16.50
N CYS A 7 -14.75 -28.16 15.53
CA CYS A 7 -13.95 -26.93 15.56
C CYS A 7 -14.92 -25.75 15.59
N VAL A 8 -15.06 -25.10 16.74
CA VAL A 8 -15.74 -23.80 16.84
C VAL A 8 -14.89 -22.79 16.05
N GLY A 9 -15.17 -22.70 14.75
CA GLY A 9 -14.61 -21.69 13.88
C GLY A 9 -15.16 -20.35 14.31
N GLY A 10 -14.32 -19.52 14.94
CA GLY A 10 -14.70 -18.14 15.28
C GLY A 10 -15.30 -17.44 14.06
N THR A 11 -16.42 -16.73 14.27
CA THR A 11 -17.19 -16.08 13.20
C THR A 11 -16.30 -15.13 12.39
N ARG A 12 -15.83 -15.57 11.22
CA ARG A 12 -15.09 -14.71 10.29
C ARG A 12 -16.04 -13.59 9.84
N LYS A 13 -15.61 -12.34 9.99
CA LYS A 13 -16.40 -11.18 9.54
C LYS A 13 -16.20 -11.01 8.03
N ALA A 14 -16.93 -11.80 7.25
CA ALA A 14 -16.81 -11.84 5.79
C ALA A 14 -16.88 -10.43 5.14
N GLY A 15 -17.68 -9.52 5.68
CA GLY A 15 -17.75 -8.13 5.21
C GLY A 15 -16.44 -7.35 5.38
N LEU A 16 -15.69 -7.56 6.46
CA LEU A 16 -14.39 -6.90 6.66
C LEU A 16 -13.29 -7.51 5.79
N ASP A 17 -13.36 -8.82 5.53
CA ASP A 17 -12.46 -9.49 4.61
C ASP A 17 -12.68 -8.99 3.17
N LEU A 18 -13.95 -8.87 2.75
CA LEU A 18 -14.31 -8.29 1.44
C LEU A 18 -13.88 -6.83 1.34
N LEU A 19 -14.17 -6.02 2.36
CA LEU A 19 -13.76 -4.62 2.40
C LEU A 19 -12.25 -4.49 2.21
N ARG A 20 -11.46 -5.28 2.94
CA ARG A 20 -10.01 -5.27 2.82
C ARG A 20 -9.55 -5.69 1.43
N GLY A 21 -10.17 -6.73 0.85
CA GLY A 21 -9.89 -7.18 -0.52
C GLY A 21 -10.16 -6.08 -1.55
N THR A 22 -11.35 -5.48 -1.51
CA THR A 22 -11.74 -4.39 -2.41
C THR A 22 -10.83 -3.18 -2.27
N MET A 23 -10.46 -2.80 -1.04
CA MET A 23 -9.52 -1.69 -0.81
C MET A 23 -8.13 -2.00 -1.38
N THR A 24 -7.66 -3.24 -1.23
CA THR A 24 -6.37 -3.65 -1.80
C THR A 24 -6.39 -3.59 -3.33
N LEU A 25 -7.47 -4.06 -3.97
CA LEU A 25 -7.63 -3.97 -5.42
C LEU A 25 -7.68 -2.50 -5.88
N LEU A 26 -8.39 -1.65 -5.16
CA LEU A 26 -8.51 -0.24 -5.51
C LEU A 26 -7.17 0.52 -5.34
N VAL A 27 -6.29 0.09 -4.43
CA VAL A 27 -4.88 0.57 -4.35
C VAL A 27 -4.10 0.23 -5.61
N LEU A 28 -4.22 -1.02 -6.11
CA LEU A 28 -3.57 -1.42 -7.36
C LEU A 28 -4.05 -0.55 -8.53
N LEU A 29 -5.38 -0.36 -8.65
CA LEU A 29 -5.95 0.48 -9.70
C LEU A 29 -5.49 1.94 -9.59
N HIS A 30 -5.40 2.48 -8.37
CA HIS A 30 -4.90 3.84 -8.11
C HIS A 30 -3.46 4.03 -8.62
N HIS A 31 -2.55 3.13 -8.29
CA HIS A 31 -1.15 3.23 -8.75
C HIS A 31 -1.01 3.01 -10.27
N THR A 32 -1.80 2.10 -10.83
CA THR A 32 -1.88 1.94 -12.29
C THR A 32 -2.36 3.23 -12.96
N ALA A 33 -3.38 3.89 -12.42
CA ALA A 33 -3.89 5.16 -12.95
C ALA A 33 -2.81 6.27 -12.94
N ILE A 34 -2.01 6.38 -11.88
CA ILE A 34 -0.89 7.34 -11.81
C ILE A 34 0.14 7.09 -12.91
N THR A 35 0.40 5.83 -13.25
CA THR A 35 1.38 5.45 -14.28
C THR A 35 0.92 5.86 -15.68
N TYR A 36 -0.39 5.82 -15.94
CA TYR A 36 -1.00 6.04 -17.26
C TYR A 36 -1.71 7.40 -17.44
N GLY A 37 -1.47 8.37 -16.56
CA GLY A 37 -1.89 9.77 -16.80
C GLY A 37 -2.70 10.43 -15.68
N ALA A 38 -2.85 9.80 -14.52
CA ALA A 38 -3.42 10.46 -13.34
C ALA A 38 -2.39 11.30 -12.58
N ILE A 39 -2.88 12.12 -11.64
CA ILE A 39 -2.05 12.88 -10.70
C ILE A 39 -1.51 11.98 -9.58
N GLY A 40 -0.27 12.22 -9.14
CA GLY A 40 0.34 11.49 -8.01
C GLY A 40 1.83 11.19 -8.22
N GLY A 41 2.61 11.10 -7.14
CA GLY A 41 4.03 10.78 -7.22
C GLY A 41 4.26 9.31 -7.57
N TRP A 42 5.11 9.02 -8.57
CA TRP A 42 5.52 7.66 -8.93
C TRP A 42 6.89 7.68 -9.60
N TYR A 43 7.64 6.58 -9.48
CA TYR A 43 8.98 6.44 -10.05
C TYR A 43 8.98 6.46 -11.57
N TYR A 44 7.94 5.88 -12.18
CA TYR A 44 7.80 5.77 -13.63
C TYR A 44 6.47 6.36 -14.09
N ARG A 45 6.42 7.01 -15.26
CA ARG A 45 5.17 7.48 -15.85
C ARG A 45 5.25 7.27 -17.35
N GLU A 46 4.33 6.48 -17.87
CA GLU A 46 4.23 6.22 -19.31
C GLU A 46 3.62 7.43 -20.02
N VAL A 47 2.55 7.98 -19.44
CA VAL A 47 1.79 9.09 -20.02
C VAL A 47 1.77 10.26 -19.05
N LYS A 48 2.08 11.47 -19.55
CA LYS A 48 1.96 12.69 -18.76
C LYS A 48 0.48 13.05 -18.55
N PRO A 49 0.07 13.50 -17.35
CA PRO A 49 -1.26 14.02 -17.14
C PRO A 49 -1.55 15.17 -18.11
N GLY A 50 -2.70 15.14 -18.77
CA GLY A 50 -3.11 16.14 -19.76
C GLY A 50 -4.63 16.32 -19.78
N PRO A 51 -5.13 17.37 -20.47
CA PRO A 51 -6.55 17.74 -20.46
C PRO A 51 -7.45 16.80 -21.29
N SER A 52 -6.96 15.62 -21.66
CA SER A 52 -7.76 14.65 -22.39
C SER A 52 -8.86 14.09 -21.49
N LEU A 53 -10.00 13.70 -22.09
CA LEU A 53 -11.12 13.11 -21.35
C LEU A 53 -10.67 11.90 -20.48
N PRO A 54 -9.85 10.94 -20.98
CA PRO A 54 -9.34 9.86 -20.16
C PRO A 54 -8.45 10.34 -19.00
N GLY A 55 -7.58 11.34 -19.23
CA GLY A 55 -6.73 11.90 -18.18
C GLY A 55 -7.53 12.53 -17.04
N THR A 56 -8.55 13.32 -17.38
CA THR A 56 -9.45 13.95 -16.40
C THR A 56 -10.21 12.91 -15.57
N LEU A 57 -10.71 11.83 -16.18
CA LEU A 57 -11.37 10.74 -15.46
C LEU A 57 -10.42 10.02 -14.48
N LEU A 58 -9.19 9.76 -14.91
CA LEU A 58 -8.16 9.14 -14.06
C LEU A 58 -7.76 10.05 -12.89
N VAL A 59 -7.68 11.37 -13.12
CA VAL A 59 -7.45 12.37 -12.07
C VAL A 59 -8.60 12.38 -11.08
N LEU A 60 -9.86 12.45 -11.54
CA LEU A 60 -11.04 12.40 -10.66
C LEU A 60 -11.06 11.13 -9.81
N PHE A 61 -10.76 9.98 -10.41
CA PHE A 61 -10.63 8.70 -9.72
C PHE A 61 -9.55 8.75 -8.63
N CYS A 62 -8.35 9.28 -8.94
CA CYS A 62 -7.27 9.38 -7.97
C CYS A 62 -7.57 10.34 -6.82
N THR A 63 -8.13 11.52 -7.11
CA THR A 63 -8.52 12.51 -6.10
C THR A 63 -9.58 11.94 -5.16
N THR A 64 -10.59 11.25 -5.72
CA THR A 64 -11.63 10.60 -4.93
C THR A 64 -11.03 9.54 -4.00
N ASN A 65 -10.17 8.67 -4.54
CA ASN A 65 -9.49 7.65 -3.73
C ASN A 65 -8.64 8.29 -2.62
N GLN A 66 -7.88 9.35 -2.91
CA GLN A 66 -7.07 10.07 -1.92
C GLN A 66 -7.89 10.65 -0.77
N ALA A 67 -9.13 11.07 -1.01
CA ALA A 67 -9.97 11.69 0.00
C ALA A 67 -10.36 10.74 1.16
N PHE A 68 -10.47 9.43 0.91
CA PHE A 68 -10.95 8.49 1.94
C PHE A 68 -10.03 7.30 2.21
N PHE A 69 -9.15 6.90 1.29
CA PHE A 69 -8.40 5.64 1.40
C PHE A 69 -7.60 5.53 2.68
N MET A 70 -6.68 6.45 2.92
CA MET A 70 -5.78 6.37 4.07
C MET A 70 -6.57 6.52 5.37
N GLY A 71 -7.60 7.37 5.39
CA GLY A 71 -8.51 7.53 6.52
C GLY A 71 -9.22 6.23 6.88
N LEU A 72 -9.78 5.52 5.88
CA LEU A 72 -10.46 4.25 6.09
C LEU A 72 -9.50 3.14 6.56
N PHE A 73 -8.29 3.06 5.97
CA PHE A 73 -7.27 2.12 6.43
C PHE A 73 -6.85 2.38 7.89
N PHE A 74 -6.69 3.64 8.28
CA PHE A 74 -6.38 3.98 9.67
C PHE A 74 -7.53 3.71 10.62
N LEU A 75 -8.78 3.96 10.20
CA LEU A 75 -9.97 3.59 10.98
C LEU A 75 -10.01 2.08 11.22
N LEU A 76 -9.83 1.27 10.18
CA LEU A 76 -9.78 -0.19 10.30
C LEU A 76 -8.61 -0.64 11.20
N ALA A 77 -7.43 -0.05 11.03
CA ALA A 77 -6.27 -0.35 11.87
C ALA A 77 -6.53 -0.01 13.35
N GLY A 78 -7.20 1.11 13.62
CA GLY A 78 -7.62 1.54 14.95
C GLY A 78 -8.66 0.59 15.55
N TYR A 79 -9.69 0.22 14.80
CA TYR A 79 -10.75 -0.69 15.24
C TYR A 79 -10.21 -2.05 15.74
N PHE A 80 -9.20 -2.60 15.06
CA PHE A 80 -8.59 -3.88 15.46
C PHE A 80 -7.48 -3.76 16.51
N THR A 81 -7.04 -2.56 16.86
CA THR A 81 -5.91 -2.35 17.77
C THR A 81 -6.20 -2.75 19.21
N PRO A 82 -7.33 -2.38 19.85
CA PRO A 82 -7.62 -2.77 21.24
C PRO A 82 -7.65 -4.29 21.44
N SER A 83 -8.32 -5.02 20.54
CA SER A 83 -8.37 -6.49 20.58
C SER A 83 -6.99 -7.12 20.39
N ALA A 84 -6.16 -6.54 19.51
CA ALA A 84 -4.80 -7.02 19.30
C ALA A 84 -3.88 -6.77 20.51
N ILE A 85 -4.00 -5.61 21.16
CA ILE A 85 -3.25 -5.27 22.37
C ILE A 85 -3.70 -6.16 23.54
N ALA A 86 -5.01 -6.34 23.75
CA ALA A 86 -5.54 -7.19 24.82
C ALA A 86 -5.05 -8.65 24.72
N ARG A 87 -4.87 -9.17 23.50
CA ARG A 87 -4.39 -10.54 23.28
C ARG A 87 -2.86 -10.70 23.40
N LYS A 88 -2.08 -9.67 23.08
CA LYS A 88 -0.60 -9.78 22.96
C LYS A 88 0.17 -9.06 24.08
N GLY A 89 -0.46 -8.10 24.76
CA GLY A 89 0.22 -7.11 25.58
C GLY A 89 0.84 -5.99 24.73
N SER A 90 0.96 -4.79 25.31
CA SER A 90 1.43 -3.59 24.61
C SER A 90 2.83 -3.76 24.02
N TRP A 91 3.79 -4.28 24.79
CA TRP A 91 5.19 -4.40 24.35
C TRP A 91 5.35 -5.33 23.14
N ARG A 92 4.76 -6.53 23.20
CA ARG A 92 4.82 -7.50 22.10
C ARG A 92 4.07 -7.01 20.86
N TYR A 93 2.98 -6.26 21.04
CA TYR A 93 2.27 -5.62 19.92
C TYR A 93 3.14 -4.57 19.21
N LEU A 94 3.85 -3.71 19.94
CA LEU A 94 4.74 -2.72 19.36
C LEU A 94 5.93 -3.38 18.64
N ALA A 95 6.58 -4.36 19.26
CA ALA A 95 7.71 -5.08 18.64
C ALA A 95 7.31 -5.79 17.34
N ASP A 96 6.17 -6.51 17.35
CA ASP A 96 5.64 -7.16 16.15
C ASP A 96 5.35 -6.15 15.02
N ARG A 97 4.79 -4.97 15.35
CA ARG A 97 4.53 -3.92 14.36
C ARG A 97 5.82 -3.28 13.86
N GLY A 98 6.77 -3.00 14.76
CA GLY A 98 8.07 -2.44 14.41
C GLY A 98 8.84 -3.33 13.45
N LEU A 99 8.85 -4.65 13.68
CA LEU A 99 9.49 -5.59 12.76
C LEU A 99 8.72 -5.74 11.44
N ARG A 100 7.38 -5.74 11.46
CA ARG A 100 6.57 -5.90 10.24
C ARG A 100 6.46 -4.66 9.38
N LEU A 101 6.61 -3.46 9.95
CA LEU A 101 6.48 -2.19 9.24
C LEU A 101 7.82 -1.47 9.12
N GLY A 102 8.60 -1.43 10.21
CA GLY A 102 9.88 -0.74 10.26
C GLY A 102 10.95 -1.42 9.41
N LEU A 103 11.11 -2.74 9.51
CA LEU A 103 12.12 -3.44 8.69
C LEU A 103 11.83 -3.28 7.18
N PRO A 104 10.61 -3.53 6.67
CA PRO A 104 10.30 -3.25 5.27
C PRO A 104 10.47 -1.78 4.89
N LEU A 105 10.15 -0.84 5.78
CA LEU A 105 10.33 0.59 5.53
C LEU A 105 11.81 0.96 5.38
N LEU A 106 12.69 0.43 6.23
CA LEU A 106 14.13 0.69 6.15
C LEU A 106 14.74 0.08 4.89
N LEU A 107 14.39 -1.18 4.60
CA LEU A 107 14.83 -1.85 3.37
C LEU A 107 14.35 -1.11 2.12
N PHE A 108 13.09 -0.66 2.12
CA PHE A 108 12.57 0.11 1.01
C PHE A 108 13.23 1.49 0.91
N GLY A 109 13.31 2.23 2.03
CA GLY A 109 13.83 3.59 2.04
C GLY A 109 15.31 3.70 1.65
N TRP A 110 16.14 2.75 2.07
CA TRP A 110 17.59 2.81 1.84
C TRP A 110 18.08 2.01 0.65
N ILE A 111 17.36 0.96 0.25
CA ILE A 111 17.84 0.05 -0.80
C ILE A 111 16.92 0.15 -2.02
N LEU A 112 15.64 -0.23 -1.86
CA LEU A 112 14.76 -0.38 -3.02
C LEU A 112 14.36 0.97 -3.63
N GLY A 113 14.12 2.00 -2.83
CA GLY A 113 13.73 3.34 -3.28
C GLY A 113 14.81 4.00 -4.12
N PRO A 114 16.05 4.14 -3.63
CA PRO A 114 17.14 4.66 -4.44
C PRO A 114 17.40 3.81 -5.70
N ALA A 115 17.32 2.47 -5.58
CA ALA A 115 17.48 1.58 -6.72
C ALA A 115 16.38 1.76 -7.78
N THR A 116 15.11 1.93 -7.39
CA THR A 116 14.01 2.14 -8.34
C THR A 116 14.09 3.50 -9.02
N ILE A 117 14.52 4.55 -8.30
CA ILE A 117 14.77 5.87 -8.90
C ILE A 117 15.92 5.77 -9.91
N ALA A 118 17.04 5.17 -9.52
CA ALA A 118 18.19 5.02 -10.40
C ALA A 118 17.85 4.18 -11.65
N LEU A 119 17.03 3.14 -11.50
CA LEU A 119 16.53 2.34 -12.63
C LEU A 119 15.62 3.16 -13.56
N ALA A 120 14.69 3.94 -13.01
CA ALA A 120 13.80 4.80 -13.79
C ALA A 120 14.54 5.94 -14.52
N GLU A 121 15.62 6.45 -13.95
CA GLU A 121 16.48 7.44 -14.64
C GLU A 121 17.39 6.77 -15.68
N THR A 122 17.77 5.51 -15.48
CA THR A 122 18.49 4.74 -16.50
C THR A 122 17.65 4.54 -17.76
N SER A 123 16.33 4.31 -17.62
CA SER A 123 15.44 4.27 -18.79
C SER A 123 15.29 5.63 -19.49
N ARG A 124 15.75 6.73 -18.87
CA ARG A 124 15.82 8.08 -19.47
C ARG A 124 17.22 8.43 -19.99
N GLY A 125 18.17 7.50 -19.96
CA GLY A 125 19.53 7.66 -20.49
C GLY A 125 20.58 8.11 -19.47
N GLN A 126 20.25 8.19 -18.17
CA GLN A 126 21.23 8.54 -17.13
C GLN A 126 22.01 7.30 -16.64
N PRO A 127 23.31 7.41 -16.33
CA PRO A 127 24.06 6.28 -15.79
C PRO A 127 23.62 5.94 -14.37
N PHE A 128 23.13 4.70 -14.18
CA PHE A 128 22.62 4.17 -12.90
C PHE A 128 23.49 4.53 -11.68
N GLY A 129 24.79 4.29 -11.78
CA GLY A 129 25.73 4.51 -10.68
C GLY A 129 25.88 5.99 -10.29
N ALA A 130 25.79 6.91 -11.26
CA ALA A 130 25.87 8.35 -10.98
C ALA A 130 24.58 8.87 -10.32
N THR A 131 23.42 8.32 -10.70
CA THR A 131 22.15 8.66 -10.07
C THR A 131 22.07 8.09 -8.65
N LEU A 132 22.51 6.84 -8.45
CA LEU A 132 22.52 6.22 -7.13
C LEU A 132 23.48 6.92 -6.16
N ALA A 133 24.65 7.38 -6.63
CA ALA A 133 25.60 8.11 -5.80
C ALA A 133 25.15 9.51 -5.38
N ARG A 134 24.05 10.02 -5.95
CA ARG A 134 23.46 11.34 -5.64
C ARG A 134 22.23 11.26 -4.73
N LEU A 135 21.70 10.06 -4.50
CA LEU A 135 20.51 9.78 -3.67
C LEU A 135 20.93 9.36 -2.27
#